data_AF-A0A1H8SY82-F1
#
_entry.id   AF-A0A1H8SY82-F1
#
_cell.length_a   1.000
_cell.length_b   1.000
_cell.length_c   1.000
_cell.angle_alpha   90.00
_cell.angle_beta   90.00
_cell.angle_gamma   90.00
#
_symmetry.space_group_name_H-M   'P 1'
#
loop_
_entity.id
_entity.type
_entity.pdbx_description
1 polymer ?
#
loop_
_entity_poly.entity_id
_entity_poly.type
_entity_poly.pdbx_seq_one_letter_code
_entity_poly.pdbx_strand_id
1 'polypeptide(L)'
;MHRYSCYNAAMATTAATAKVTTGTALKTMLQIATPSSRQLQLISWGFSLDAPPATTSTGVVELIQTDVAATVTAHLASGVQPLDPNAPPSLVTLGTAATGYSASVEGTPTGTRLFDAIQVPGLTAGGNGIEPYAYQFMPDERPIVGVSKFLRIRATFAAAVNLTCWATWDE
;
A
#
# COMPACT_ATOMS: atom_id res chain seq x y z
N MET A 1 3.07 -5.05 21.72
CA MET A 1 2.75 -4.31 20.49
C MET A 1 3.98 -4.39 19.62
N HIS A 2 3.88 -5.07 18.49
CA HIS A 2 5.01 -5.36 17.61
C HIS A 2 4.82 -4.61 16.30
N ARG A 3 5.93 -4.15 15.72
CA ARG A 3 5.92 -3.36 14.50
C ARG A 3 6.24 -4.21 13.29
N TYR A 4 5.45 -4.04 12.25
CA TYR A 4 5.58 -4.77 11.00
C TYR A 4 5.62 -3.81 9.82
N SER A 5 6.27 -4.24 8.74
CA SER A 5 6.21 -3.54 7.46
C SER A 5 6.06 -4.53 6.31
N CYS A 6 5.45 -4.08 5.23
CA CYS A 6 5.42 -4.83 3.97
C CYS A 6 5.48 -3.88 2.77
N TYR A 7 5.99 -4.41 1.67
CA TYR A 7 6.09 -3.74 0.37
C TYR A 7 5.11 -4.39 -0.62
N ASN A 8 4.76 -3.69 -1.69
CA ASN A 8 3.97 -4.24 -2.80
C ASN A 8 4.75 -5.21 -3.70
N ALA A 9 5.53 -6.12 -3.13
CA ALA A 9 6.40 -7.03 -3.86
C ALA A 9 6.61 -8.34 -3.10
N ALA A 10 7.08 -9.37 -3.81
CA ALA A 10 7.66 -10.53 -3.16
C ALA A 10 8.89 -10.09 -2.33
N MET A 11 9.12 -10.78 -1.20
CA MET A 11 10.27 -10.49 -0.34
C MET A 11 11.57 -10.60 -1.14
N ALA A 12 12.41 -9.56 -1.06
CA ALA A 12 13.70 -9.56 -1.72
C ALA A 12 14.57 -10.69 -1.13
N THR A 13 15.17 -11.47 -2.02
CA THR A 13 16.10 -12.54 -1.65
C THR A 13 17.36 -12.38 -2.48
N THR A 14 17.50 -13.11 -3.58
CA THR A 14 18.60 -12.97 -4.54
C THR A 14 18.32 -11.92 -5.61
N ALA A 15 17.05 -11.66 -5.91
CA ALA A 15 16.61 -10.63 -6.85
C ALA A 15 16.20 -9.34 -6.12
N ALA A 16 16.40 -8.21 -6.79
CA ALA A 16 15.93 -6.91 -6.32
C ALA A 16 14.39 -6.88 -6.24
N THR A 17 13.86 -6.05 -5.34
CA THR A 17 12.42 -5.84 -5.16
C THR A 17 11.77 -5.42 -6.48
N ALA A 18 10.82 -6.24 -6.95
CA ALA A 18 10.08 -5.94 -8.17
C ALA A 18 9.11 -4.78 -7.93
N LYS A 19 9.09 -3.84 -8.86
CA LYS A 19 8.14 -2.73 -8.93
C LYS A 19 6.86 -3.17 -9.63
N VAL A 20 5.71 -2.64 -9.21
CA VAL A 20 4.41 -3.00 -9.78
C VAL A 20 3.94 -1.92 -10.74
N THR A 21 3.56 -2.32 -11.94
CA THR A 21 2.98 -1.40 -12.93
C THR A 21 1.60 -0.93 -12.48
N THR A 22 1.43 0.39 -12.44
CA THR A 22 0.15 1.06 -12.18
C THR A 22 -0.81 0.92 -13.36
N GLY A 23 -2.06 1.37 -13.19
CA GLY A 23 -3.10 1.31 -14.23
C GLY A 23 -3.66 2.68 -14.59
N THR A 24 -4.28 2.73 -15.78
CA THR A 24 -5.15 3.84 -16.21
C THR A 24 -6.50 3.85 -15.52
N ALA A 25 -6.94 2.67 -15.08
CA ALA A 25 -7.97 2.51 -14.07
C ALA A 25 -7.34 2.41 -12.67
N LEU A 26 -8.14 2.69 -11.65
CA LEU A 26 -7.77 2.50 -10.25
C LEU A 26 -7.26 1.09 -10.03
N LYS A 27 -6.07 0.97 -9.45
CA LYS A 27 -5.44 -0.30 -9.10
C LYS A 27 -4.94 -0.28 -7.67
N THR A 28 -5.34 -1.25 -6.87
CA THR A 28 -4.81 -1.52 -5.54
C THR A 28 -3.40 -2.09 -5.70
N MET A 29 -2.43 -1.34 -5.21
CA MET A 29 -1.01 -1.67 -5.30
C MET A 29 -0.58 -2.54 -4.12
N LEU A 30 -1.07 -2.23 -2.92
CA LEU A 30 -0.89 -3.01 -1.70
C LEU A 30 -2.22 -3.10 -0.95
N GLN A 31 -2.55 -4.29 -0.46
CA GLN A 31 -3.68 -4.56 0.42
C GLN A 31 -3.18 -5.29 1.68
N ILE A 32 -3.62 -4.83 2.85
CA ILE A 32 -3.36 -5.48 4.14
C ILE A 32 -4.70 -5.76 4.80
N ALA A 33 -4.95 -7.03 5.12
CA ALA A 33 -6.20 -7.50 5.71
C ALA A 33 -6.04 -7.72 7.21
N THR A 34 -6.78 -6.94 8.02
CA THR A 34 -6.82 -7.15 9.47
C THR A 34 -7.57 -8.44 9.80
N PRO A 35 -7.08 -9.23 10.76
CA PRO A 35 -7.82 -10.38 11.25
C PRO A 35 -9.10 -9.93 11.98
N SER A 36 -10.00 -10.87 12.25
CA SER A 36 -11.24 -10.61 13.01
C SER A 36 -11.01 -10.31 14.49
N SER A 37 -9.81 -10.56 15.01
CA SER A 37 -9.46 -10.42 16.43
C SER A 37 -8.55 -9.23 16.74
N ARG A 38 -7.93 -8.59 15.73
CA ARG A 38 -6.92 -7.56 15.94
C ARG A 38 -7.01 -6.44 14.91
N GLN A 39 -7.04 -5.21 15.42
CA GLN A 39 -6.94 -3.99 14.62
C GLN A 39 -5.48 -3.63 14.35
N LEU A 40 -5.22 -2.89 13.27
CA LEU A 40 -3.88 -2.35 12.99
C LEU A 40 -3.85 -0.86 13.32
N GLN A 41 -2.73 -0.40 13.90
CA GLN A 41 -2.46 1.03 14.05
C GLN A 41 -1.41 1.45 13.03
N LEU A 42 -1.79 2.29 12.08
CA LEU A 42 -0.89 2.72 11.01
C LEU A 42 0.14 3.72 11.53
N ILE A 43 1.42 3.49 11.24
CA ILE A 43 2.53 4.31 11.70
C ILE A 43 3.05 5.20 10.58
N SER A 44 3.28 4.61 9.42
CA SER A 44 3.80 5.30 8.26
C SER A 44 3.47 4.56 6.99
N TRP A 45 3.48 5.30 5.88
CA TRP A 45 3.31 4.75 4.55
C TRP A 45 4.12 5.57 3.56
N GLY A 46 4.35 4.99 2.38
CA GLY A 46 5.05 5.71 1.34
C GLY A 46 5.02 4.98 0.01
N PHE A 47 5.49 5.69 -1.01
CA PHE A 47 5.64 5.16 -2.35
C PHE A 47 6.77 5.87 -3.11
N SER A 48 7.29 5.19 -4.12
CA SER A 48 8.26 5.73 -5.07
C SER A 48 7.90 5.25 -6.48
N LEU A 49 8.27 6.07 -7.47
CA LEU A 49 8.06 5.80 -8.88
C LEU A 49 9.41 5.61 -9.57
N ASP A 50 9.44 4.80 -10.64
CA ASP A 50 10.65 4.66 -11.46
C ASP A 50 10.74 5.70 -12.59
N ALA A 51 9.64 6.38 -12.86
CA ALA A 51 9.53 7.46 -13.80
C ALA A 51 8.46 8.45 -13.32
N PRO A 52 8.62 9.76 -13.61
CA PRO A 52 7.53 10.70 -13.40
C PRO A 52 6.34 10.30 -14.28
N PRO A 53 5.11 10.67 -13.89
CA PRO A 53 3.94 10.53 -14.76
C PRO A 53 4.18 11.20 -16.11
N ALA A 54 3.41 10.79 -17.13
CA ALA A 54 3.44 11.41 -18.45
C ALA A 54 3.44 12.95 -18.32
N THR A 55 4.20 13.62 -19.18
CA THR A 55 4.69 14.99 -18.97
C THR A 55 3.62 15.97 -18.50
N THR A 56 2.41 15.88 -19.07
CA THR A 56 1.27 16.78 -18.82
C THR A 56 0.21 16.22 -17.87
N SER A 57 0.35 14.99 -17.39
CA SER A 57 -0.67 14.28 -16.62
C SER A 57 -0.33 14.24 -15.13
N THR A 58 -1.37 14.28 -14.29
CA THR A 58 -1.24 14.12 -12.84
C THR A 58 -1.85 12.78 -12.43
N GLY A 59 -1.08 11.97 -11.71
CA GLY A 59 -1.59 10.74 -11.08
C GLY A 59 -2.04 10.98 -9.65
N VAL A 60 -2.75 10.00 -9.09
CA VAL A 60 -3.18 10.03 -7.68
C VAL A 60 -2.82 8.70 -7.02
N VAL A 61 -2.20 8.78 -5.84
CA VAL A 61 -1.96 7.65 -4.95
C VAL A 61 -2.70 7.91 -3.64
N GLU A 62 -3.54 6.97 -3.23
CA GLU A 62 -4.40 7.11 -2.06
C GLU A 62 -4.15 5.99 -1.05
N LEU A 63 -4.19 6.36 0.22
CA LEU A 63 -4.17 5.47 1.37
C LEU A 63 -5.56 5.42 1.99
N ILE A 64 -6.21 4.25 1.95
CA ILE A 64 -7.60 4.13 2.35
C ILE A 64 -7.88 2.85 3.13
N GLN A 65 -8.89 2.87 3.99
CA GLN A 65 -9.55 1.67 4.49
C GLN A 65 -10.78 1.32 3.64
N THR A 66 -11.00 0.03 3.39
CA THR A 66 -12.19 -0.53 2.71
C THR A 66 -12.79 -1.71 3.47
N ASP A 67 -14.01 -2.10 3.10
CA ASP A 67 -14.78 -3.23 3.68
C ASP A 67 -14.93 -4.46 2.77
N VAL A 68 -14.67 -4.33 1.48
CA VAL A 68 -14.68 -5.43 0.49
C VAL A 68 -13.28 -5.58 -0.07
N ALA A 69 -12.73 -6.79 -0.19
CA ALA A 69 -11.37 -7.06 -0.69
C ALA A 69 -11.22 -6.92 -2.21
N ALA A 70 -10.00 -6.59 -2.65
CA ALA A 70 -9.55 -6.72 -4.02
C ALA A 70 -8.97 -8.13 -4.20
N THR A 71 -9.02 -8.66 -5.42
CA THR A 71 -8.26 -9.85 -5.79
C THR A 71 -6.82 -9.43 -6.09
N VAL A 72 -5.89 -9.88 -5.27
CA VAL A 72 -4.47 -9.52 -5.28
C VAL A 72 -3.58 -10.75 -5.44
N THR A 73 -2.34 -10.53 -5.86
CA THR A 73 -1.28 -11.53 -5.68
C THR A 73 -1.01 -11.66 -4.18
N ALA A 74 -1.26 -12.83 -3.61
CA ALA A 74 -1.12 -13.05 -2.17
C ALA A 74 0.32 -12.85 -1.70
N HIS A 75 0.49 -12.22 -0.54
CA HIS A 75 1.77 -12.25 0.15
C HIS A 75 2.04 -13.64 0.73
N LEU A 76 3.31 -14.03 0.74
CA LEU A 76 3.81 -15.07 1.64
C LEU A 76 4.11 -14.44 3.01
N ALA A 77 4.18 -15.25 4.06
CA ALA A 77 4.47 -14.77 5.42
C ALA A 77 5.79 -13.98 5.49
N SER A 78 6.79 -14.38 4.71
CA SER A 78 8.06 -13.65 4.58
C SER A 78 7.93 -12.28 3.92
N GLY A 79 6.81 -11.93 3.29
CA GLY A 79 6.56 -10.58 2.77
C GLY A 79 6.15 -9.57 3.85
N VAL A 80 5.74 -10.04 5.03
CA VAL A 80 5.34 -9.22 6.17
C VAL A 80 6.45 -9.30 7.21
N GLN A 81 7.28 -8.26 7.27
CA GLN A 81 8.52 -8.26 8.03
C GLN A 81 8.32 -7.65 9.41
N PRO A 82 8.60 -8.40 10.50
CA PRO A 82 8.74 -7.77 11.81
C PRO A 82 9.97 -6.85 11.81
N LEU A 83 9.83 -5.64 12.35
CA LEU A 83 10.97 -4.72 12.49
C LEU A 83 11.87 -5.04 13.69
N ASP A 84 11.34 -5.78 14.67
CA ASP A 84 12.12 -6.41 15.73
C ASP A 84 12.40 -7.87 15.33
N PRO A 85 13.67 -8.29 15.20
CA PRO A 85 14.02 -9.67 14.84
C PRO A 85 13.43 -10.75 15.74
N ASN A 86 13.09 -10.42 16.99
CA ASN A 86 12.53 -11.38 17.95
C ASN A 86 11.00 -11.31 18.04
N ALA A 87 10.35 -10.42 17.28
CA ALA A 87 8.91 -10.31 17.30
C ALA A 87 8.24 -11.55 16.66
N PRO A 88 7.07 -11.96 17.17
CA PRO A 88 6.30 -13.04 16.56
C PRO A 88 5.84 -12.66 15.14
N PRO A 89 5.48 -13.63 14.28
CA PRO A 89 4.85 -13.35 13.00
C PRO A 89 3.58 -12.51 13.15
N SER A 90 3.33 -11.64 12.17
CA SER A 90 2.12 -10.82 12.12
C SER A 90 0.85 -11.69 12.03
N LEU A 91 -0.25 -11.16 12.56
CA LEU A 91 -1.56 -11.81 12.56
C LEU A 91 -2.42 -11.44 11.35
N VAL A 92 -1.92 -10.64 10.42
CA VAL A 92 -2.65 -10.31 9.18
C VAL A 92 -3.06 -11.57 8.43
N THR A 93 -4.23 -11.53 7.81
CA THR A 93 -4.70 -12.65 7.00
C THR A 93 -4.04 -12.60 5.63
N LEU A 94 -3.38 -13.69 5.22
CA LEU A 94 -2.76 -13.82 3.90
C LEU A 94 -3.71 -14.52 2.94
N GLY A 95 -3.69 -14.12 1.66
CA GLY A 95 -4.52 -14.75 0.63
C GLY A 95 -4.85 -13.81 -0.52
N THR A 96 -5.39 -14.36 -1.60
CA THR A 96 -5.71 -13.60 -2.81
C THR A 96 -6.87 -12.62 -2.62
N ALA A 97 -7.70 -12.81 -1.59
CA ALA A 97 -8.74 -11.86 -1.16
C ALA A 97 -8.42 -11.26 0.22
N ALA A 98 -7.14 -11.21 0.60
CA ALA A 98 -6.68 -10.71 1.90
C ALA A 98 -5.39 -9.88 1.72
N THR A 99 -4.33 -10.15 2.47
CA THR A 99 -3.07 -9.40 2.36
C THR A 99 -2.28 -9.83 1.12
N GLY A 100 -1.93 -8.85 0.29
CA GLY A 100 -1.26 -9.06 -0.99
C GLY A 100 -1.03 -7.77 -1.75
N TYR A 101 -0.55 -7.88 -2.98
CA TYR A 101 -0.16 -6.76 -3.82
C TYR A 101 -0.57 -6.97 -5.28
N SER A 102 -0.55 -5.90 -6.07
CA SER A 102 -0.93 -5.89 -7.49
C SER A 102 -2.29 -6.53 -7.75
N ALA A 103 -3.37 -5.76 -7.56
CA ALA A 103 -4.71 -6.24 -7.84
C ALA A 103 -4.94 -6.58 -9.32
N SER A 104 -5.67 -7.66 -9.55
CA SER A 104 -6.27 -8.04 -10.83
C SER A 104 -7.75 -7.64 -10.92
N VAL A 105 -8.42 -7.51 -9.77
CA VAL A 105 -9.82 -7.04 -9.65
C VAL A 105 -9.95 -6.20 -8.37
N GLU A 106 -10.48 -4.99 -8.45
CA GLU A 106 -10.55 -4.05 -7.31
C GLU A 106 -11.60 -4.40 -6.25
N GLY A 107 -12.63 -5.16 -6.63
CA GLY A 107 -13.87 -5.26 -5.85
C GLY A 107 -14.64 -3.94 -5.81
N THR A 108 -15.81 -3.94 -5.16
CA THR A 108 -16.64 -2.75 -5.01
C THR A 108 -16.87 -2.47 -3.52
N PRO A 109 -16.03 -1.62 -2.90
CA PRO A 109 -16.22 -1.22 -1.51
C PRO A 109 -17.54 -0.46 -1.32
N THR A 110 -18.24 -0.76 -0.23
CA THR A 110 -19.46 -0.04 0.19
C THR A 110 -19.19 0.91 1.36
N GLY A 111 -18.11 0.68 2.10
CA GLY A 111 -17.69 1.49 3.24
C GLY A 111 -16.20 1.80 3.14
N THR A 112 -15.87 3.09 3.03
CA THR A 112 -14.50 3.56 2.86
C THR A 112 -14.15 4.67 3.85
N ARG A 113 -12.86 4.75 4.22
CA ARG A 113 -12.29 5.89 4.94
C ARG A 113 -10.98 6.27 4.27
N LEU A 114 -10.87 7.51 3.81
CA LEU A 114 -9.63 8.06 3.26
C LEU A 114 -8.74 8.50 4.43
N PHE A 115 -7.47 8.07 4.42
CA PHE A 115 -6.48 8.53 5.39
C PHE A 115 -5.54 9.57 4.80
N ASP A 116 -5.15 9.38 3.53
CA ASP A 116 -4.26 10.30 2.83
C ASP A 116 -4.42 10.15 1.31
N ALA A 117 -4.17 11.21 0.56
CA ALA A 117 -4.23 11.24 -0.90
C ALA A 117 -3.22 12.22 -1.48
N ILE A 118 -2.33 11.71 -2.32
CA ILE A 118 -1.24 12.48 -2.89
C ILE A 118 -1.40 12.56 -4.40
N GLN A 119 -1.42 13.78 -4.91
CA GLN A 119 -1.31 14.04 -6.33
C GLN A 119 0.16 14.02 -6.74
N VAL A 120 0.47 13.25 -7.78
CA VAL A 120 1.81 13.18 -8.35
C VAL A 120 1.78 13.92 -9.69
N PRO A 121 2.26 15.18 -9.75
CA PRO A 121 2.29 15.93 -11.00
C PRO A 121 3.32 15.36 -11.97
N GLY A 122 3.00 15.40 -13.26
CA GLY A 122 3.98 15.19 -14.33
C GLY A 122 5.00 16.33 -14.42
N LEU A 123 6.10 16.09 -15.15
CA LEU A 123 7.24 17.01 -15.26
C LEU A 123 6.87 18.43 -15.70
N THR A 124 5.93 18.58 -16.64
CA THR A 124 5.49 19.90 -17.14
C THR A 124 4.24 20.42 -16.44
N ALA A 125 3.67 19.65 -15.50
CA ALA A 125 2.52 20.03 -14.68
C ALA A 125 2.93 20.60 -13.30
N GLY A 126 4.16 21.11 -13.18
CA GLY A 126 4.69 21.66 -11.93
C GLY A 126 5.36 20.65 -11.00
N GLY A 127 5.66 19.43 -11.47
CA GLY A 127 6.40 18.43 -10.70
C GLY A 127 7.91 18.62 -10.74
N ASN A 128 8.59 18.36 -9.61
CA ASN A 128 10.05 18.43 -9.47
C ASN A 128 10.78 17.16 -9.93
N GLY A 129 10.14 16.30 -10.73
CA GLY A 129 10.71 15.01 -11.14
C GLY A 129 10.28 13.85 -10.24
N ILE A 130 11.20 12.91 -9.99
CA ILE A 130 10.93 11.69 -9.22
C ILE A 130 11.24 11.97 -7.74
N GLU A 131 10.22 12.34 -6.97
CA GLU A 131 10.35 12.49 -5.52
C GLU A 131 9.62 11.34 -4.83
N PRO A 132 10.30 10.51 -4.01
CA PRO A 132 9.63 9.51 -3.22
C PRO A 132 8.77 10.19 -2.15
N TYR A 133 7.58 9.67 -1.94
CA TYR A 133 6.70 10.12 -0.88
C TYR A 133 6.83 9.19 0.33
N ALA A 134 7.00 9.76 1.50
CA ALA A 134 6.96 9.05 2.76
C ALA A 134 6.31 9.94 3.81
N TYR A 135 5.33 9.40 4.52
CA TYR A 135 4.66 10.11 5.60
C TYR A 135 4.58 9.23 6.84
N GLN A 136 4.92 9.83 7.97
CA GLN A 136 4.83 9.22 9.28
C GLN A 136 3.81 9.99 10.10
N PHE A 137 2.79 9.28 10.57
CA PHE A 137 1.76 9.85 11.42
C PHE A 137 2.36 10.18 12.79
N MET A 138 2.06 11.38 13.28
CA MET A 138 2.35 11.73 14.66
C MET A 138 1.61 10.76 15.60
N PRO A 139 2.18 10.41 16.77
CA PRO A 139 1.61 9.40 17.66
C PRO A 139 0.11 9.58 17.96
N ASP A 140 -0.36 10.81 18.10
CA ASP A 140 -1.74 11.15 18.45
C ASP A 140 -2.72 11.09 17.27
N GLU A 141 -2.23 11.06 16.04
CA GLU A 141 -3.03 11.12 14.80
C GLU A 141 -3.05 9.78 14.04
N ARG A 142 -2.39 8.75 14.58
CA ARG A 142 -2.23 7.45 13.93
C ARG A 142 -3.59 6.81 13.60
N PRO A 143 -3.90 6.60 12.31
CA PRO A 143 -5.16 5.98 11.92
C PRO A 143 -5.22 4.54 12.41
N ILE A 144 -6.39 4.15 12.94
CA ILE A 144 -6.70 2.76 13.28
C ILE A 144 -7.55 2.17 12.16
N VAL A 145 -7.12 1.01 11.67
CA VAL A 145 -7.90 0.17 10.76
C VAL A 145 -8.59 -0.91 11.58
N GLY A 146 -9.93 -0.92 11.50
CA GLY A 146 -10.75 -1.86 12.28
C GLY A 146 -10.50 -3.33 11.92
N VAL A 147 -10.97 -4.25 12.77
CA VAL A 147 -10.96 -5.69 12.50
C VAL A 147 -11.76 -6.05 11.25
N SER A 148 -11.34 -7.09 10.53
CA SER A 148 -11.99 -7.54 9.29
C SER A 148 -12.20 -6.42 8.26
N LYS A 149 -11.21 -5.53 8.14
CA LYS A 149 -11.14 -4.46 7.14
C LYS A 149 -9.84 -4.56 6.36
N PHE A 150 -9.76 -3.80 5.28
CA PHE A 150 -8.60 -3.80 4.40
C PHE A 150 -8.01 -2.41 4.33
N LEU A 151 -6.74 -2.27 4.71
CA LEU A 151 -5.94 -1.11 4.34
C LEU A 151 -5.45 -1.27 2.91
N ARG A 152 -5.53 -0.20 2.12
CA ARG A 152 -5.11 -0.19 0.73
C ARG A 152 -4.27 1.02 0.41
N ILE A 153 -3.19 0.78 -0.33
CA ILE A 153 -2.53 1.80 -1.14
C ILE A 153 -2.95 1.54 -2.58
N ARG A 154 -3.55 2.54 -3.21
CA ARG A 154 -4.12 2.41 -4.56
C ARG A 154 -3.70 3.58 -5.43
N ALA A 155 -3.53 3.32 -6.72
CA ALA A 155 -2.94 4.24 -7.67
C ALA A 155 -3.79 4.33 -8.94
N THR A 156 -3.88 5.54 -9.48
CA THR A 156 -4.47 5.82 -10.80
C THR A 156 -3.59 6.81 -11.54
N PHE A 157 -3.16 6.47 -12.76
CA PHE A 157 -2.32 7.35 -13.58
C PHE A 157 -2.84 7.37 -15.02
N ALA A 158 -2.76 8.51 -15.71
CA ALA A 158 -3.19 8.58 -17.11
C ALA A 158 -2.33 7.71 -18.07
N ALA A 159 -1.10 7.40 -17.67
CA ALA A 159 -0.21 6.45 -18.33
C ALA A 159 0.47 5.59 -17.28
N ALA A 160 0.66 4.30 -17.56
CA ALA A 160 1.23 3.37 -16.60
C ALA A 160 2.70 3.72 -16.30
N VAL A 161 2.98 3.90 -15.01
CA VAL A 161 4.33 3.99 -14.41
C VAL A 161 4.51 2.84 -13.42
N ASN A 162 5.75 2.44 -13.13
CA ASN A 162 5.94 1.45 -12.08
C ASN A 162 6.09 2.14 -10.72
N LEU A 163 5.47 1.52 -9.71
CA LEU A 163 5.39 2.05 -8.37
C LEU A 163 5.79 0.97 -7.37
N THR A 164 6.60 1.37 -6.41
CA THR A 164 6.91 0.60 -5.20
C THR A 164 6.27 1.33 -4.03
N CYS A 165 5.45 0.66 -3.24
CA CYS A 165 4.83 1.23 -2.04
C CYS A 165 4.96 0.31 -0.85
N TRP A 166 4.84 0.90 0.33
CA TRP A 166 5.00 0.21 1.60
C TRP A 166 4.11 0.84 2.68
N ALA A 167 3.81 0.04 3.69
CA ALA A 167 3.15 0.48 4.90
C ALA A 167 3.83 -0.13 6.12
N THR A 168 3.86 0.62 7.22
CA THR A 168 4.36 0.18 8.52
C THR A 168 3.27 0.36 9.55
N TRP A 169 3.01 -0.67 10.34
CA TRP A 169 1.94 -0.68 11.33
C TRP A 169 2.36 -1.41 12.61
N ASP A 170 1.62 -1.14 13.67
CA ASP A 170 1.73 -1.84 14.94
C ASP A 170 0.52 -2.78 15.12
N GLU A 171 0.80 -4.01 15.60
CA GLU A 171 -0.18 -5.01 16.04
C GLU A 171 0.04 -5.44 17.48
#